data_AF-D0NWK4-F1
#
_entry.id   AF-D0NWK4-F1
#
_cell.length_a   1.000
_cell.length_b   1.000
_cell.length_c   1.000
_cell.angle_alpha   90.00
_cell.angle_beta   90.00
_cell.angle_gamma   90.00
#
_symmetry.space_group_name_H-M   'P 1'
#
loop_
_entity.id
_entity.type
_entity.pdbx_description
1 polymer ?
#
loop_
_entity_poly.entity_id
_entity_poly.type
_entity_poly.pdbx_seq_one_letter_code
_entity_poly.pdbx_strand_id
1 'polypeptide(L)'
;MFAFFFLIVMSCALGLICVASLIQQRDLQLQRLAVRSLHGTNEHDANVRGQMELMQQPAEVDNAMDDLSNFECIGWRAQRDCLPDGGPDPPNNRACNATVHNGESGYCEIRHKVTGEMHQVMKMHCNSLRPDVAFKCQEFSTLLGYGRKATNYVHDTTFSMESCRQQLTNDQLLPIVATPPSSYKRGIVFVVYEKMLQSVYASVRSLRSMGCTLPVELWYKRSETNPSHPLLRELTGRYGAYMREIRDPRASKFYTKTYAVFYSAFDQILLLDADNFAVRDPTYLFDTPQFQTDGAIFWPDFWRPKKTIFNIQPTSFVWEVFDLQPVDMFEQESGQVLIDRRMHQKALNVLMYYAFNPSIFERLRLAWGDKDLFRFAWLKTGSSFHMIETPPGSAGAKLPDQNIFCGVTMVQHDPERRIVFLHRNQEKLSSENQEKVWAHIQEFRMDQVDLDEYDVRGANGGRYFPQFKRCYGKDIYYENAFTVKAITELPFAGLEQRLLNFVQEAARIDGTADHRAQGLEGDVANVADPAQH
;
A
#
# COMPACT_ATOMS: atom_id res chain seq x y z
N MET A 1 -12.19 1.69 56.92
CA MET A 1 -11.63 2.38 55.74
C MET A 1 -10.79 1.46 54.84
N PHE A 2 -9.97 0.55 55.39
CA PHE A 2 -9.17 -0.40 54.59
C PHE A 2 -9.97 -1.49 53.84
N ALA A 3 -11.10 -1.98 54.39
CA ALA A 3 -11.91 -3.00 53.73
C ALA A 3 -12.63 -2.50 52.45
N PHE A 4 -12.95 -1.20 52.39
CA PHE A 4 -13.63 -0.60 51.25
C PHE A 4 -12.66 -0.36 50.07
N PHE A 5 -11.38 -0.10 50.37
CA PHE A 5 -10.33 0.06 49.37
C PHE A 5 -9.98 -1.27 48.68
N PHE A 6 -9.97 -2.38 49.44
CA PHE A 6 -9.72 -3.72 48.90
C PHE A 6 -10.83 -4.20 47.95
N LEU A 7 -12.09 -3.85 48.23
CA LEU A 7 -13.24 -4.19 47.38
C LEU A 7 -13.24 -3.44 46.04
N ILE A 8 -12.79 -2.18 46.02
CA ILE A 8 -12.68 -1.37 44.80
C ILE A 8 -11.52 -1.86 43.90
N VAL A 9 -10.38 -2.23 44.50
CA VAL A 9 -9.23 -2.77 43.75
C VAL A 9 -9.53 -4.16 43.17
N MET A 10 -10.25 -5.02 43.89
CA MET A 10 -10.68 -6.33 43.38
C MET A 10 -11.73 -6.21 42.26
N SER A 11 -12.65 -5.25 42.35
CA SER A 11 -13.65 -4.96 41.30
C SER A 11 -12.99 -4.46 40.00
N CYS A 12 -11.97 -3.59 40.10
CA CYS A 12 -11.21 -3.11 38.94
C CYS A 12 -10.33 -4.21 38.31
N ALA A 13 -9.73 -5.10 39.12
CA ALA A 13 -8.93 -6.21 38.63
C ALA A 13 -9.77 -7.28 37.90
N LEU A 14 -10.98 -7.57 38.38
CA LEU A 14 -11.92 -8.49 37.72
C LEU A 14 -12.51 -7.88 36.42
N GLY A 15 -12.72 -6.56 36.38
CA GLY A 15 -13.15 -5.85 35.17
C GLY A 15 -12.09 -5.86 34.05
N LEU A 16 -10.80 -5.74 34.39
CA LEU A 16 -9.69 -5.78 33.43
C LEU A 16 -9.40 -7.21 32.90
N ILE A 17 -9.62 -8.24 33.72
CA ILE A 17 -9.48 -9.65 33.33
C ILE A 17 -10.60 -10.09 32.37
N CYS A 18 -11.82 -9.57 32.52
CA CYS A 18 -12.93 -9.83 31.60
C CYS A 18 -12.73 -9.20 30.21
N VAL A 19 -12.15 -8.00 30.12
CA VAL A 19 -11.90 -7.32 28.83
C VAL A 19 -10.70 -7.93 28.09
N ALA A 20 -9.65 -8.37 28.81
CA ALA A 20 -8.51 -9.05 28.22
C ALA A 20 -8.88 -10.45 27.64
N SER A 21 -9.75 -11.21 28.32
CA SER A 21 -10.24 -12.51 27.81
C SER A 21 -11.15 -12.38 26.58
N LEU A 22 -11.94 -11.30 26.46
CA LEU A 22 -12.81 -11.06 25.30
C LEU A 22 -12.04 -10.62 24.04
N ILE A 23 -10.89 -9.96 24.20
CA ILE A 23 -10.01 -9.57 23.09
C ILE A 23 -9.15 -10.77 22.64
N GLN A 24 -8.69 -11.60 23.58
CA GLN A 24 -7.82 -12.76 23.30
C GLN A 24 -8.58 -13.97 22.71
N GLN A 25 -9.90 -14.10 22.95
CA GLN A 25 -10.74 -15.11 22.29
C GLN A 25 -11.13 -14.75 20.85
N ARG A 26 -11.12 -13.46 20.48
CA ARG A 26 -11.51 -13.01 19.13
C ARG A 26 -10.43 -13.28 18.08
N ASP A 27 -9.15 -13.28 18.46
CA ASP A 27 -8.02 -13.57 17.56
C ASP A 27 -7.69 -15.07 17.42
N LEU A 28 -7.94 -15.89 18.45
CA LEU A 28 -7.66 -17.33 18.39
C LEU A 28 -8.71 -18.15 17.61
N GLN A 29 -9.93 -17.63 17.43
CA GLN A 29 -10.99 -18.26 16.63
C GLN A 29 -10.77 -18.06 15.12
N LEU A 30 -10.13 -16.97 14.69
CA LEU A 30 -9.81 -16.72 13.28
C LEU A 30 -8.71 -17.65 12.73
N GLN A 31 -7.84 -18.19 13.60
CA GLN A 31 -6.74 -19.06 13.18
C GLN A 31 -7.08 -20.56 13.20
N ARG A 32 -8.10 -21.01 13.94
CA ARG A 32 -8.43 -22.45 14.06
C ARG A 32 -9.40 -22.98 13.00
N LEU A 33 -10.04 -22.12 12.21
CA LEU A 33 -10.91 -22.53 11.10
C LEU A 33 -10.17 -22.65 9.75
N ALA A 34 -8.89 -22.26 9.69
CA ALA A 34 -8.07 -22.30 8.46
C ALA A 34 -7.20 -23.57 8.28
N VAL A 35 -7.30 -24.58 9.17
CA VAL A 35 -6.34 -25.72 9.21
C VAL A 35 -7.01 -27.10 9.04
N ARG A 36 -8.25 -27.20 8.54
CA ARG A 36 -8.85 -28.50 8.20
C ARG A 36 -9.64 -28.48 6.90
N SER A 37 -8.91 -28.40 5.79
CA SER A 37 -9.25 -29.14 4.57
C SER A 37 -8.03 -29.09 3.67
N LEU A 38 -7.58 -30.27 3.22
CA LEU A 38 -6.72 -30.57 2.05
C LEU A 38 -5.84 -31.80 2.38
N HIS A 39 -6.50 -32.96 2.32
CA HIS A 39 -5.86 -34.21 1.93
C HIS A 39 -6.61 -34.72 0.71
N GLY A 40 -5.91 -34.78 -0.42
CA GLY A 40 -6.41 -35.22 -1.71
C GLY A 40 -5.27 -35.13 -2.72
N THR A 41 -4.90 -36.27 -3.27
CA THR A 41 -3.65 -36.61 -3.96
C THR A 41 -3.50 -36.04 -5.38
N ASN A 42 -2.23 -35.94 -5.79
CA ASN A 42 -1.67 -35.63 -7.12
C ASN A 42 -2.33 -36.36 -8.31
N GLU A 43 -2.39 -35.69 -9.47
CA GLU A 43 -1.63 -36.06 -10.69
C GLU A 43 -1.91 -35.09 -11.85
N HIS A 44 -0.82 -34.49 -12.36
CA HIS A 44 -0.47 -34.22 -13.78
C HIS A 44 0.05 -32.83 -14.11
N ASP A 45 1.39 -32.77 -14.16
CA ASP A 45 2.20 -31.86 -14.96
C ASP A 45 1.98 -32.10 -16.46
N ALA A 46 1.76 -31.01 -17.21
CA ALA A 46 2.60 -30.62 -18.34
C ALA A 46 2.02 -29.37 -19.03
N ASN A 47 2.92 -28.52 -19.52
CA ASN A 47 2.73 -27.53 -20.59
C ASN A 47 2.55 -26.05 -20.21
N VAL A 48 3.52 -25.50 -19.47
CA VAL A 48 3.75 -24.06 -19.34
C VAL A 48 4.74 -23.61 -20.41
N ARG A 49 4.26 -23.24 -21.60
CA ARG A 49 4.99 -22.34 -22.54
C ARG A 49 4.17 -21.76 -23.70
N GLY A 50 2.83 -21.84 -23.66
CA GLY A 50 1.97 -21.44 -24.80
C GLY A 50 0.87 -20.41 -24.52
N GLN A 51 0.82 -19.74 -23.36
CA GLN A 51 -0.34 -18.93 -22.95
C GLN A 51 -0.17 -17.41 -22.98
N MET A 52 0.83 -16.87 -23.66
CA MET A 52 0.96 -15.41 -23.88
C MET A 52 0.43 -14.91 -25.23
N GLU A 53 -0.14 -15.75 -26.09
CA GLU A 53 -0.65 -15.35 -27.42
C GLU A 53 -2.15 -15.63 -27.66
N LEU A 54 -2.94 -15.91 -26.61
CA LEU A 54 -4.39 -16.10 -26.74
C LEU A 54 -5.20 -15.21 -25.78
N MET A 55 -4.95 -13.90 -25.82
CA MET A 55 -5.83 -12.89 -25.20
C MET A 55 -6.07 -11.68 -26.12
N GLN A 56 -6.29 -11.94 -27.40
CA GLN A 56 -6.82 -10.94 -28.33
C GLN A 56 -7.95 -11.56 -29.15
N GLN A 57 -9.14 -11.60 -28.56
CA GLN A 57 -10.38 -11.52 -29.33
C GLN A 57 -11.11 -10.24 -28.90
N PRO A 58 -11.58 -9.39 -29.83
CA PRO A 58 -12.30 -8.18 -29.49
C PRO A 58 -13.62 -8.53 -28.80
N ALA A 59 -13.90 -7.87 -27.68
CA ALA A 59 -15.20 -7.89 -27.04
C ALA A 59 -16.24 -7.20 -27.94
N GLU A 60 -16.85 -7.94 -28.87
CA GLU A 60 -17.97 -7.45 -29.70
C GLU A 60 -19.35 -7.94 -29.21
N VAL A 61 -19.46 -8.45 -27.98
CA VAL A 61 -20.74 -8.90 -27.40
C VAL A 61 -20.95 -8.29 -26.01
N ASP A 62 -21.12 -6.97 -25.89
CA ASP A 62 -21.58 -6.41 -24.59
C ASP A 62 -22.31 -5.05 -24.63
N ASN A 63 -22.78 -4.57 -25.78
CA ASN A 63 -23.48 -3.28 -25.84
C ASN A 63 -24.92 -3.29 -25.27
N ALA A 64 -25.48 -4.46 -24.95
CA ALA A 64 -26.84 -4.57 -24.41
C ALA A 64 -26.90 -4.58 -22.87
N MET A 65 -25.80 -4.92 -22.19
CA MET A 65 -25.74 -5.04 -20.72
C MET A 65 -25.34 -3.75 -20.02
N ASP A 66 -25.02 -2.70 -20.77
CA ASP A 66 -24.35 -1.50 -20.24
C ASP A 66 -25.29 -0.60 -19.42
N ASP A 67 -26.58 -0.56 -19.76
CA ASP A 67 -27.59 0.17 -19.00
C ASP A 67 -28.31 -0.72 -17.99
N LEU A 68 -27.71 -0.83 -16.80
CA LEU A 68 -28.27 -1.54 -15.63
C LEU A 68 -29.65 -1.02 -15.21
N SER A 69 -30.09 0.15 -15.69
CA SER A 69 -31.43 0.68 -15.40
C SER A 69 -32.55 -0.10 -16.11
N ASN A 70 -32.23 -0.87 -17.16
CA ASN A 70 -33.18 -1.72 -17.87
C ASN A 70 -33.49 -3.04 -17.16
N PHE A 71 -32.84 -3.29 -16.02
CA PHE A 71 -33.01 -4.52 -15.25
C PHE A 71 -33.75 -4.26 -13.93
N GLU A 72 -34.46 -5.27 -13.44
CA GLU A 72 -35.04 -5.32 -12.10
C GLU A 72 -34.49 -6.53 -11.34
N CYS A 73 -34.35 -6.39 -10.02
CA CYS A 73 -33.90 -7.49 -9.19
C CYS A 73 -35.06 -8.47 -8.93
N ILE A 74 -34.77 -9.77 -9.04
CA ILE A 74 -35.72 -10.85 -8.73
C ILE A 74 -35.41 -11.49 -7.39
N GLY A 75 -34.14 -11.68 -7.05
CA GLY A 75 -33.72 -12.10 -5.71
C GLY A 75 -32.39 -12.83 -5.66
N TRP A 76 -32.02 -13.23 -4.45
CA TRP A 76 -30.90 -14.12 -4.21
C TRP A 76 -31.28 -15.58 -4.53
N ARG A 77 -30.39 -16.27 -5.23
CA ARG A 77 -30.48 -17.70 -5.51
C ARG A 77 -29.31 -18.40 -4.83
N ALA A 78 -29.60 -19.08 -3.73
CA ALA A 78 -28.61 -19.83 -2.99
C ALA A 78 -28.21 -21.10 -3.76
N GLN A 79 -26.93 -21.43 -3.66
CA GLN A 79 -26.32 -22.57 -4.34
C GLN A 79 -25.46 -23.35 -3.34
N ARG A 80 -25.29 -24.64 -3.60
CA ARG A 80 -24.53 -25.56 -2.74
C ARG A 80 -23.04 -25.52 -3.02
N ASP A 81 -22.30 -26.31 -2.25
CA ASP A 81 -20.90 -26.66 -2.46
C ASP A 81 -19.93 -25.48 -2.55
N CYS A 82 -20.29 -24.33 -1.97
CA CYS A 82 -19.50 -23.11 -2.01
C CYS A 82 -19.22 -22.57 -3.42
N LEU A 83 -20.08 -22.89 -4.39
CA LEU A 83 -19.96 -22.49 -5.79
C LEU A 83 -21.22 -21.71 -6.22
N PRO A 84 -21.10 -20.70 -7.10
CA PRO A 84 -22.25 -19.99 -7.67
C PRO A 84 -23.09 -20.87 -8.62
N ASP A 85 -22.62 -22.05 -8.96
CA ASP A 85 -23.27 -23.05 -9.81
C ASP A 85 -23.23 -24.47 -9.19
N GLY A 86 -23.00 -24.56 -7.87
CA GLY A 86 -22.90 -25.84 -7.14
C GLY A 86 -24.22 -26.61 -6.97
N GLY A 87 -25.32 -26.11 -7.54
CA GLY A 87 -26.63 -26.73 -7.51
C GLY A 87 -27.62 -26.00 -6.60
N PRO A 88 -28.92 -25.90 -6.98
CA PRO A 88 -29.86 -25.05 -6.28
C PRO A 88 -30.06 -25.41 -4.81
N ASP A 89 -30.20 -24.37 -3.98
CA ASP A 89 -30.60 -24.50 -2.57
C ASP A 89 -31.85 -23.66 -2.25
N PRO A 90 -33.05 -24.07 -2.74
CA PRO A 90 -34.27 -23.27 -2.66
C PRO A 90 -34.67 -22.79 -1.26
N PRO A 91 -34.49 -23.56 -0.17
CA PRO A 91 -34.80 -23.10 1.19
C PRO A 91 -34.04 -21.82 1.60
N ASN A 92 -32.88 -21.56 1.01
CA ASN A 92 -32.03 -20.39 1.31
C ASN A 92 -32.14 -19.27 0.26
N ASN A 93 -33.07 -19.37 -0.69
CA ASN A 93 -33.39 -18.27 -1.60
C ASN A 93 -34.03 -17.11 -0.84
N ARG A 94 -33.66 -15.87 -1.19
CA ARG A 94 -34.14 -14.67 -0.47
C ARG A 94 -34.56 -13.56 -1.42
N ALA A 95 -35.41 -12.66 -0.93
CA ALA A 95 -35.82 -11.47 -1.67
C ALA A 95 -34.66 -10.49 -1.86
N CYS A 96 -34.81 -9.55 -2.79
CA CYS A 96 -33.77 -8.57 -3.15
C CYS A 96 -33.28 -7.67 -2.01
N ASN A 97 -34.13 -7.42 -1.02
CA ASN A 97 -33.82 -6.56 0.13
C ASN A 97 -33.15 -7.31 1.29
N ALA A 98 -33.05 -8.63 1.19
CA ALA A 98 -32.36 -9.47 2.15
C ALA A 98 -30.85 -9.35 2.00
N THR A 99 -30.16 -9.45 3.13
CA THR A 99 -28.71 -9.34 3.20
C THR A 99 -28.06 -10.67 2.83
N VAL A 100 -27.02 -10.60 1.99
CA VAL A 100 -26.10 -11.68 1.66
C VAL A 100 -24.80 -11.43 2.43
N HIS A 101 -24.36 -12.44 3.17
CA HIS A 101 -23.23 -12.39 4.09
C HIS A 101 -22.05 -13.22 3.58
N ASN A 102 -20.88 -13.00 4.16
CA ASN A 102 -19.74 -13.91 4.03
C ASN A 102 -20.13 -15.36 4.39
N GLY A 103 -19.54 -16.33 3.68
CA GLY A 103 -19.81 -17.76 3.87
C GLY A 103 -20.93 -18.31 2.99
N GLU A 104 -21.65 -17.46 2.26
CA GLU A 104 -22.77 -17.88 1.41
C GLU A 104 -22.35 -18.01 -0.07
N SER A 105 -22.85 -19.05 -0.75
CA SER A 105 -22.66 -19.26 -2.20
C SER A 105 -23.96 -19.12 -2.97
N GLY A 106 -23.88 -18.53 -4.16
CA GLY A 106 -25.04 -18.25 -5.00
C GLY A 106 -24.85 -17.06 -5.92
N TYR A 107 -25.95 -16.49 -6.40
CA TYR A 107 -25.96 -15.30 -7.25
C TYR A 107 -27.21 -14.47 -7.05
N CYS A 108 -27.15 -13.21 -7.46
CA CYS A 108 -28.32 -12.37 -7.63
C CYS A 108 -28.91 -12.59 -9.03
N GLU A 109 -30.21 -12.85 -9.06
CA GLU A 109 -30.97 -13.00 -10.29
C GLU A 109 -31.66 -11.68 -10.62
N ILE A 110 -31.42 -11.17 -11.83
CA ILE A 110 -32.02 -9.95 -12.36
C ILE A 110 -32.77 -10.26 -13.66
N ARG A 111 -33.78 -9.45 -13.99
CA ARG A 111 -34.59 -9.61 -15.19
C ARG A 111 -34.59 -8.34 -16.02
N HIS A 112 -34.42 -8.45 -17.32
CA HIS A 112 -34.59 -7.33 -18.23
C HIS A 112 -36.08 -6.95 -18.30
N LYS A 113 -36.42 -5.67 -18.04
CA LYS A 113 -37.80 -5.19 -17.88
C LYS A 113 -38.69 -5.37 -19.12
N VAL A 114 -38.10 -5.29 -20.32
CA VAL A 114 -38.84 -5.40 -21.60
C VAL A 114 -38.86 -6.83 -22.14
N THR A 115 -37.70 -7.43 -22.37
CA THR A 115 -37.60 -8.79 -22.95
C THR A 115 -37.99 -9.89 -21.98
N GLY A 116 -37.96 -9.64 -20.67
CA GLY A 116 -38.16 -10.66 -19.65
C GLY A 116 -36.98 -11.62 -19.48
N GLU A 117 -35.86 -11.39 -20.15
CA GLU A 117 -34.66 -12.22 -20.07
C GLU A 117 -34.05 -12.20 -18.67
N MET A 118 -33.61 -13.37 -18.19
CA MET A 118 -33.09 -13.58 -16.85
C MET A 118 -31.56 -13.64 -16.89
N HIS A 119 -30.89 -12.91 -16.01
CA HIS A 119 -29.43 -12.88 -15.90
C HIS A 119 -28.97 -13.15 -14.46
N GLN A 120 -27.81 -13.80 -14.36
CA GLN A 120 -27.14 -14.07 -13.09
C GLN A 120 -25.99 -13.09 -12.93
N VAL A 121 -25.96 -12.37 -11.81
CA VAL A 121 -24.92 -11.37 -11.48
C VAL A 121 -24.47 -11.52 -10.03
N MET A 122 -23.35 -10.88 -9.67
CA MET A 122 -22.83 -10.90 -8.30
C MET A 122 -22.66 -12.34 -7.79
N LYS A 123 -21.93 -13.15 -8.57
CA LYS A 123 -21.72 -14.58 -8.30
C LYS A 123 -20.77 -14.76 -7.11
N MET A 124 -21.23 -15.46 -6.08
CA MET A 124 -20.50 -15.65 -4.83
C MET A 124 -20.11 -17.11 -4.61
N HIS A 125 -18.87 -17.27 -4.18
CA HIS A 125 -18.36 -18.41 -3.45
C HIS A 125 -18.39 -18.11 -1.94
N CYS A 126 -18.30 -19.15 -1.10
CA CYS A 126 -18.26 -18.97 0.36
C CYS A 126 -17.15 -18.02 0.84
N ASN A 127 -16.06 -17.88 0.07
CA ASN A 127 -14.92 -17.01 0.38
C ASN A 127 -14.87 -15.71 -0.44
N SER A 128 -15.91 -15.35 -1.18
CA SER A 128 -15.90 -14.14 -2.03
C SER A 128 -15.85 -12.84 -1.23
N LEU A 129 -16.45 -12.83 -0.04
CA LEU A 129 -16.52 -11.66 0.85
C LEU A 129 -15.58 -11.84 2.04
N ARG A 130 -15.11 -10.74 2.63
CA ARG A 130 -14.45 -10.77 3.95
C ARG A 130 -15.47 -10.96 5.08
N PRO A 131 -15.04 -11.41 6.27
CA PRO A 131 -15.87 -11.33 7.47
C PRO A 131 -16.44 -9.92 7.68
N ASP A 132 -17.69 -9.86 8.14
CA ASP A 132 -18.48 -8.64 8.38
C ASP A 132 -18.84 -7.83 7.13
N VAL A 133 -18.47 -8.29 5.92
CA VAL A 133 -18.92 -7.69 4.66
C VAL A 133 -20.23 -8.35 4.23
N ALA A 134 -21.17 -7.51 3.80
CA ALA A 134 -22.45 -7.94 3.30
C ALA A 134 -23.01 -6.95 2.28
N PHE A 135 -23.89 -7.43 1.41
CA PHE A 135 -24.61 -6.63 0.41
C PHE A 135 -26.03 -7.15 0.22
N LYS A 136 -26.84 -6.45 -0.57
CA LYS A 136 -28.19 -6.89 -0.96
C LYS A 136 -28.29 -6.94 -2.47
N CYS A 137 -29.03 -7.91 -3.02
CA CYS A 137 -29.21 -8.01 -4.48
C CYS A 137 -29.88 -6.78 -5.09
N GLN A 138 -30.70 -6.04 -4.34
CA GLN A 138 -31.25 -4.75 -4.82
C GLN A 138 -30.18 -3.69 -5.11
N GLU A 139 -28.95 -3.83 -4.59
CA GLU A 139 -27.82 -2.93 -4.85
C GLU A 139 -27.10 -3.21 -6.18
N PHE A 140 -27.54 -4.22 -6.96
CA PHE A 140 -26.83 -4.68 -8.17
C PHE A 140 -26.44 -3.54 -9.12
N SER A 141 -27.35 -2.59 -9.37
CA SER A 141 -27.11 -1.49 -10.30
C SER A 141 -26.01 -0.55 -9.81
N THR A 142 -25.93 -0.32 -8.50
CA THR A 142 -24.89 0.50 -7.87
C THR A 142 -23.55 -0.22 -7.87
N LEU A 143 -23.54 -1.51 -7.53
CA LEU A 143 -22.31 -2.28 -7.34
C LEU A 143 -21.66 -2.65 -8.68
N LEU A 144 -22.41 -3.16 -9.64
CA LEU A 144 -21.91 -3.49 -10.98
C LEU A 144 -21.66 -2.23 -11.82
N GLY A 145 -22.39 -1.15 -11.53
CA GLY A 145 -22.19 0.14 -12.18
C GLY A 145 -20.92 0.87 -11.77
N TYR A 146 -20.27 0.46 -10.66
CA TYR A 146 -19.08 1.15 -10.15
C TYR A 146 -17.90 1.10 -11.12
N GLY A 147 -17.42 -0.11 -11.43
CA GLY A 147 -16.31 -0.31 -12.38
C GLY A 147 -16.64 0.21 -13.79
N ARG A 148 -17.87 0.02 -14.25
CA ARG A 148 -18.31 0.47 -15.59
C ARG A 148 -18.27 1.99 -15.74
N LYS A 149 -18.72 2.73 -14.72
CA LYS A 149 -18.65 4.21 -14.71
C LYS A 149 -17.22 4.73 -14.72
N ALA A 150 -16.27 3.96 -14.19
CA ALA A 150 -14.87 4.36 -14.13
C ALA A 150 -14.28 4.55 -15.53
N THR A 151 -14.58 3.65 -16.49
CA THR A 151 -14.00 3.66 -17.85
C THR A 151 -14.22 4.99 -18.58
N ASN A 152 -15.38 5.61 -18.38
CA ASN A 152 -15.78 6.85 -19.04
C ASN A 152 -15.56 8.10 -18.17
N TYR A 153 -15.00 7.94 -16.97
CA TYR A 153 -14.76 9.04 -16.07
C TYR A 153 -13.61 9.91 -16.60
N VAL A 154 -13.83 11.23 -16.58
CA VAL A 154 -12.78 12.23 -16.78
C VAL A 154 -12.73 13.05 -15.50
N HIS A 155 -11.59 13.00 -14.80
CA HIS A 155 -11.48 13.62 -13.49
C HIS A 155 -11.59 15.14 -13.55
N ASP A 156 -10.86 15.73 -14.49
CA ASP A 156 -10.76 17.17 -14.68
C ASP A 156 -10.72 17.47 -16.17
N THR A 157 -11.82 18.00 -16.69
CA THR A 157 -11.97 18.36 -18.10
C THR A 157 -11.14 19.58 -18.50
N THR A 158 -10.61 20.32 -17.53
CA THR A 158 -9.72 21.48 -17.72
C THR A 158 -8.25 21.12 -17.54
N PHE A 159 -7.94 19.85 -17.28
CA PHE A 159 -6.59 19.37 -17.07
C PHE A 159 -5.69 19.67 -18.27
N SER A 160 -4.51 20.23 -17.98
CA SER A 160 -3.41 20.30 -18.93
C SER A 160 -2.08 20.22 -18.19
N MET A 161 -1.05 19.71 -18.86
CA MET A 161 0.30 19.71 -18.29
C MET A 161 0.81 21.14 -18.06
N GLU A 162 0.43 22.09 -18.92
CA GLU A 162 0.85 23.48 -18.80
C GLU A 162 0.24 24.16 -17.57
N SER A 163 -1.04 23.92 -17.28
CA SER A 163 -1.66 24.45 -16.06
C SER A 163 -1.02 23.86 -14.79
N CYS A 164 -0.61 22.59 -14.80
CA CYS A 164 0.14 21.99 -13.69
C CYS A 164 1.51 22.65 -13.49
N ARG A 165 2.23 22.95 -14.57
CA ARG A 165 3.55 23.63 -14.54
C ARG A 165 3.42 25.07 -14.06
N GLN A 166 2.40 25.79 -14.51
CA GLN A 166 2.10 27.15 -14.04
C GLN A 166 1.73 27.15 -12.55
N GLN A 167 0.93 26.17 -12.10
CA GLN A 167 0.61 26.00 -10.68
C GLN A 167 1.84 25.73 -9.82
N LEU A 168 2.79 24.91 -10.29
CA LEU A 168 4.08 24.74 -9.60
C LEU A 168 4.75 26.09 -9.37
N THR A 169 4.86 26.95 -10.38
CA THR A 169 5.45 28.28 -10.21
C THR A 169 4.66 29.16 -9.24
N ASN A 170 3.32 29.13 -9.31
CA ASN A 170 2.46 29.95 -8.47
C ASN A 170 2.46 29.53 -6.99
N ASP A 171 2.67 28.24 -6.70
CA ASP A 171 2.63 27.68 -5.34
C ASP A 171 3.88 28.01 -4.50
N GLN A 172 4.92 28.62 -5.08
CA GLN A 172 6.15 28.94 -4.36
C GLN A 172 5.97 30.20 -3.49
N LEU A 173 6.14 30.06 -2.17
CA LEU A 173 5.92 31.14 -1.19
C LEU A 173 7.18 32.02 -0.97
N LEU A 174 7.19 33.24 -1.54
CA LEU A 174 8.06 34.42 -1.22
C LEU A 174 9.61 34.28 -1.39
N PRO A 175 10.34 35.43 -1.46
CA PRO A 175 10.77 36.12 -2.68
C PRO A 175 11.97 35.46 -3.40
N ILE A 176 12.37 34.24 -3.04
CA ILE A 176 13.19 33.44 -3.95
C ILE A 176 12.18 32.91 -4.97
N VAL A 177 12.04 33.59 -6.10
CA VAL A 177 11.39 32.99 -7.27
C VAL A 177 12.17 31.71 -7.51
N ALA A 178 11.65 30.57 -7.03
CA ALA A 178 12.31 29.31 -7.26
C ALA A 178 12.41 29.20 -8.77
N THR A 179 13.64 29.25 -9.28
CA THR A 179 13.87 29.10 -10.70
C THR A 179 13.15 27.82 -11.11
N PRO A 180 12.25 27.89 -12.11
CA PRO A 180 11.56 26.71 -12.60
C PRO A 180 12.55 25.56 -12.82
N PRO A 181 12.13 24.30 -12.62
CA PRO A 181 12.98 23.17 -12.95
C PRO A 181 13.58 23.34 -14.36
N SER A 182 14.85 22.99 -14.53
CA SER A 182 15.51 23.05 -15.84
C SER A 182 14.83 22.18 -16.90
N SER A 183 14.05 21.19 -16.46
CA SER A 183 13.23 20.34 -17.30
C SER A 183 12.01 19.84 -16.52
N TYR A 184 10.87 19.75 -17.21
CA TYR A 184 9.66 19.11 -16.72
C TYR A 184 9.53 17.64 -17.16
N LYS A 185 10.58 17.07 -17.76
CA LYS A 185 10.50 15.69 -18.27
C LYS A 185 10.38 14.66 -17.16
N ARG A 186 11.18 14.78 -16.10
CA ARG A 186 11.31 13.78 -15.03
C ARG A 186 11.36 14.46 -13.68
N GLY A 187 10.69 13.89 -12.69
CA GLY A 187 10.76 14.36 -11.30
C GLY A 187 10.35 13.30 -10.29
N ILE A 188 10.63 13.59 -9.02
CA ILE A 188 10.22 12.77 -7.88
C ILE A 188 9.08 13.48 -7.15
N VAL A 189 8.08 12.72 -6.74
CA VAL A 189 6.89 13.24 -6.05
C VAL A 189 6.84 12.65 -4.64
N PHE A 190 6.77 13.49 -3.63
CA PHE A 190 6.44 13.10 -2.25
C PHE A 190 5.15 13.77 -1.81
N VAL A 191 4.31 13.04 -1.09
CA VAL A 191 3.26 13.64 -0.26
C VAL A 191 3.81 13.79 1.16
N VAL A 192 3.65 14.96 1.74
CA VAL A 192 4.26 15.32 3.01
C VAL A 192 3.22 15.79 4.03
N TYR A 193 3.48 15.46 5.29
CA TYR A 193 2.80 16.02 6.45
C TYR A 193 3.80 16.16 7.61
N GLU A 194 3.52 17.01 8.61
CA GLU A 194 4.52 17.46 9.59
C GLU A 194 5.31 16.33 10.25
N LYS A 195 4.63 15.27 10.69
CA LYS A 195 5.29 14.12 11.35
C LYS A 195 6.29 13.37 10.48
N MET A 196 6.21 13.50 9.16
CA MET A 196 7.11 12.82 8.21
C MET A 196 8.16 13.74 7.61
N LEU A 197 8.17 15.04 7.93
CA LEU A 197 9.09 16.00 7.30
C LEU A 197 10.56 15.65 7.55
N GLN A 198 10.90 15.11 8.72
CA GLN A 198 12.27 14.65 9.01
C GLN A 198 12.67 13.46 8.12
N SER A 199 11.75 12.52 7.90
CA SER A 199 11.97 11.36 7.02
C SER A 199 12.12 11.80 5.56
N VAL A 200 11.28 12.72 5.10
CA VAL A 200 11.37 13.32 3.75
C VAL A 200 12.69 14.07 3.60
N TYR A 201 13.08 14.87 4.60
CA TYR A 201 14.37 15.56 4.61
C TYR A 201 15.53 14.59 4.44
N ALA A 202 15.54 13.51 5.22
CA ALA A 202 16.55 12.47 5.12
C ALA A 202 16.56 11.76 3.76
N SER A 203 15.38 11.48 3.20
CA SER A 203 15.25 10.86 1.87
C SER A 203 15.82 11.77 0.77
N VAL A 204 15.43 13.05 0.73
CA VAL A 204 15.93 14.02 -0.26
C VAL A 204 17.44 14.25 -0.09
N ARG A 205 17.94 14.39 1.14
CA ARG A 205 19.38 14.50 1.42
C ARG A 205 20.16 13.27 0.97
N SER A 206 19.61 12.08 1.20
CA SER A 206 20.21 10.83 0.74
C SER A 206 20.28 10.79 -0.78
N LEU A 207 19.20 11.13 -1.48
CA LEU A 207 19.18 11.23 -2.95
C LEU A 207 20.25 12.18 -3.47
N ARG A 208 20.37 13.38 -2.90
CA ARG A 208 21.40 14.36 -3.30
C ARG A 208 22.82 13.85 -3.01
N SER A 209 23.03 13.13 -1.90
CA SER A 209 24.33 12.53 -1.58
C SER A 209 24.75 11.42 -2.55
N MET A 210 23.78 10.80 -3.23
CA MET A 210 23.99 9.79 -4.27
C MET A 210 24.14 10.39 -5.68
N GLY A 211 24.10 11.72 -5.82
CA GLY A 211 24.24 12.41 -7.12
C GLY A 211 22.93 12.57 -7.89
N CYS A 212 21.78 12.18 -7.33
CA CYS A 212 20.49 12.36 -7.99
C CYS A 212 20.18 13.85 -8.15
N THR A 213 19.93 14.29 -9.38
CA THR A 213 19.61 15.69 -9.74
C THR A 213 18.15 15.92 -10.08
N LEU A 214 17.31 14.88 -10.02
CA LEU A 214 15.89 15.00 -10.32
C LEU A 214 15.22 16.03 -9.40
N PRO A 215 14.40 16.94 -9.95
CA PRO A 215 13.63 17.88 -9.15
C PRO A 215 12.58 17.14 -8.33
N VAL A 216 12.27 17.68 -7.15
CA VAL A 216 11.35 17.05 -6.18
C VAL A 216 10.12 17.92 -5.98
N GLU A 217 8.92 17.36 -6.14
CA GLU A 217 7.68 17.99 -5.70
C GLU A 217 7.31 17.52 -4.29
N LEU A 218 7.03 18.47 -3.40
CA LEU A 218 6.55 18.25 -2.05
C LEU A 218 5.08 18.68 -1.96
N TRP A 219 4.19 17.70 -2.06
CA TRP A 219 2.75 17.89 -2.02
C TRP A 219 2.24 17.90 -0.58
N TYR A 220 1.53 18.95 -0.18
CA TYR A 220 1.07 19.13 1.20
C TYR A 220 -0.37 19.63 1.27
N LYS A 221 -1.03 19.38 2.39
CA LYS A 221 -2.30 20.03 2.76
C LYS A 221 -2.05 21.08 3.81
N ARG A 222 -2.58 22.29 3.62
CA ARG A 222 -2.43 23.40 4.59
C ARG A 222 -3.02 23.08 5.97
N SER A 223 -4.03 22.21 6.03
CA SER A 223 -4.62 21.72 7.28
C SER A 223 -3.72 20.76 8.07
N GLU A 224 -2.70 20.18 7.43
CA GLU A 224 -1.83 19.15 8.00
C GLU A 224 -0.35 19.57 8.03
N THR A 225 -0.02 20.69 7.39
CA THR A 225 1.36 21.17 7.25
C THR A 225 1.44 22.67 7.12
N ASN A 226 2.20 23.29 8.02
CA ASN A 226 2.63 24.66 7.87
C ASN A 226 3.62 24.78 6.69
N PRO A 227 3.29 25.47 5.58
CA PRO A 227 4.20 25.57 4.44
C PRO A 227 5.42 26.46 4.71
N SER A 228 5.42 27.21 5.83
CA SER A 228 6.58 27.93 6.33
C SER A 228 7.50 27.10 7.23
N HIS A 229 7.27 25.79 7.36
CA HIS A 229 8.09 24.92 8.20
C HIS A 229 9.59 25.02 7.83
N PRO A 230 10.51 25.11 8.80
CA PRO A 230 11.95 25.27 8.54
C PRO A 230 12.54 24.23 7.58
N LEU A 231 12.15 22.95 7.74
CA LEU A 231 12.58 21.87 6.83
C LEU A 231 12.12 22.06 5.38
N LEU A 232 10.91 22.60 5.17
CA LEU A 232 10.41 22.85 3.81
C LEU A 232 11.20 23.98 3.17
N ARG A 233 11.46 25.07 3.90
CA ARG A 233 12.30 26.19 3.43
C ARG A 233 13.70 25.73 3.04
N GLU A 234 14.27 24.85 3.87
CA GLU A 234 15.57 24.25 3.65
C GLU A 234 15.58 23.38 2.38
N LEU A 235 14.59 22.51 2.21
CA LEU A 235 14.43 21.66 1.03
C LEU A 235 14.27 22.47 -0.26
N THR A 236 13.44 23.52 -0.23
CA THR A 236 13.21 24.39 -1.39
C THR A 236 14.39 25.30 -1.69
N GLY A 237 15.14 25.72 -0.66
CA GLY A 237 16.25 26.65 -0.81
C GLY A 237 17.55 25.99 -1.29
N ARG A 238 17.81 24.73 -0.91
CA ARG A 238 19.12 24.08 -1.13
C ARG A 238 19.08 22.76 -1.90
N TYR A 239 17.94 22.06 -1.96
CA TYR A 239 17.90 20.69 -2.48
C TYR A 239 16.98 20.49 -3.68
N GLY A 240 16.62 21.56 -4.41
CA GLY A 240 15.84 21.47 -5.64
C GLY A 240 14.46 20.85 -5.44
N ALA A 241 13.83 21.19 -4.32
CA ALA A 241 12.46 20.81 -4.01
C ALA A 241 11.50 21.99 -4.28
N TYR A 242 10.25 21.67 -4.59
CA TYR A 242 9.22 22.63 -4.95
C TYR A 242 7.93 22.30 -4.20
N MET A 243 7.27 23.32 -3.66
CA MET A 243 6.02 23.14 -2.92
C MET A 243 4.84 22.99 -3.86
N ARG A 244 3.90 22.08 -3.54
CA ARG A 244 2.62 21.94 -4.25
C ARG A 244 1.48 21.79 -3.26
N GLU A 245 0.48 22.67 -3.36
CA GLU A 245 -0.65 22.65 -2.44
C GLU A 245 -1.78 21.74 -2.95
N ILE A 246 -2.20 20.78 -2.11
CA ILE A 246 -3.41 19.99 -2.34
C ILE A 246 -4.60 20.81 -1.86
N ARG A 247 -5.40 21.30 -2.82
CA ARG A 247 -6.54 22.20 -2.57
C ARG A 247 -7.89 21.47 -2.53
N ASP A 248 -7.98 20.31 -3.17
CA ASP A 248 -9.21 19.53 -3.18
C ASP A 248 -9.38 18.80 -1.83
N PRO A 249 -10.46 19.07 -1.07
CA PRO A 249 -10.67 18.42 0.23
C PRO A 249 -10.90 16.91 0.12
N ARG A 250 -11.34 16.40 -1.04
CA ARG A 250 -11.55 14.96 -1.29
C ARG A 250 -10.22 14.20 -1.29
N ALA A 251 -9.13 14.84 -1.71
CA ALA A 251 -7.78 14.32 -1.57
C ALA A 251 -7.40 14.29 -0.07
N SER A 252 -7.61 13.15 0.57
CA SER A 252 -7.34 12.96 1.99
C SER A 252 -6.76 11.57 2.24
N LYS A 253 -5.97 11.43 3.32
CA LYS A 253 -5.29 10.17 3.67
C LYS A 253 -4.53 9.61 2.46
N PHE A 254 -4.78 8.35 2.10
CA PHE A 254 -4.19 7.62 0.98
C PHE A 254 -4.39 8.29 -0.39
N TYR A 255 -5.51 8.99 -0.60
CA TYR A 255 -5.86 9.55 -1.92
C TYR A 255 -5.07 10.80 -2.30
N THR A 256 -4.36 11.41 -1.34
CA THR A 256 -3.42 12.51 -1.60
C THR A 256 -2.32 12.11 -2.59
N LYS A 257 -1.87 10.86 -2.56
CA LYS A 257 -0.87 10.31 -3.50
C LYS A 257 -1.40 10.31 -4.93
N THR A 258 -2.62 9.81 -5.13
CA THR A 258 -3.26 9.78 -6.46
C THR A 258 -3.44 11.20 -7.02
N TYR A 259 -3.81 12.16 -6.17
CA TYR A 259 -3.90 13.57 -6.55
C TYR A 259 -2.54 14.15 -6.95
N ALA A 260 -1.50 13.90 -6.16
CA ALA A 260 -0.13 14.35 -6.47
C ALA A 260 0.39 13.78 -7.79
N VAL A 261 0.15 12.49 -8.05
CA VAL A 261 0.46 11.84 -9.34
C VAL A 261 -0.33 12.50 -10.47
N PHE A 262 -1.64 12.69 -10.32
CA PHE A 262 -2.48 13.23 -11.38
C PHE A 262 -2.12 14.68 -11.74
N TYR A 263 -1.75 15.52 -10.76
CA TYR A 263 -1.52 16.96 -10.94
C TYR A 263 -0.05 17.39 -10.92
N SER A 264 0.91 16.47 -10.92
CA SER A 264 2.35 16.79 -11.00
C SER A 264 2.66 17.74 -12.17
N ALA A 265 3.72 18.54 -12.07
CA ALA A 265 4.21 19.33 -13.20
C ALA A 265 5.06 18.49 -14.18
N PHE A 266 5.50 17.29 -13.77
CA PHE A 266 6.43 16.46 -14.54
C PHE A 266 5.72 15.44 -15.44
N ASP A 267 6.23 15.25 -16.65
CA ASP A 267 5.72 14.27 -17.61
C ASP A 267 5.87 12.84 -17.07
N GLN A 268 7.07 12.51 -16.58
CA GLN A 268 7.42 11.22 -16.00
C GLN A 268 7.74 11.41 -14.51
N ILE A 269 7.09 10.63 -13.66
CA ILE A 269 7.23 10.77 -12.20
C ILE A 269 7.66 9.47 -11.56
N LEU A 270 8.47 9.59 -10.51
CA LEU A 270 8.63 8.57 -9.48
C LEU A 270 7.93 9.08 -8.22
N LEU A 271 6.77 8.52 -7.89
CA LEU A 271 6.17 8.71 -6.57
C LEU A 271 6.97 7.90 -5.56
N LEU A 272 7.29 8.50 -4.41
CA LEU A 272 7.87 7.80 -3.26
C LEU A 272 7.13 8.19 -1.98
N ASP A 273 6.83 7.20 -1.15
CA ASP A 273 6.41 7.43 0.23
C ASP A 273 7.54 8.06 1.04
N ALA A 274 7.15 8.83 2.05
CA ALA A 274 8.09 9.57 2.90
C ALA A 274 9.06 8.66 3.69
N ASP A 275 8.73 7.38 3.84
CA ASP A 275 9.50 6.34 4.53
C ASP A 275 10.02 5.27 3.56
N ASN A 276 10.03 5.57 2.27
CA ASN A 276 10.58 4.72 1.23
C ASN A 276 11.89 5.29 0.68
N PHE A 277 12.99 4.57 0.90
CA PHE A 277 14.32 5.08 0.66
C PHE A 277 15.00 4.37 -0.51
N ALA A 278 15.48 5.15 -1.47
CA ALA A 278 16.32 4.63 -2.54
C ALA A 278 17.70 4.25 -2.00
N VAL A 279 18.25 3.11 -2.44
CA VAL A 279 19.60 2.67 -2.06
C VAL A 279 20.68 3.14 -3.02
N ARG A 280 20.29 3.74 -4.15
CA ARG A 280 21.13 4.35 -5.19
C ARG A 280 20.35 5.47 -5.89
N ASP A 281 20.99 6.23 -6.76
CA ASP A 281 20.27 7.18 -7.64
C ASP A 281 19.24 6.44 -8.51
N PRO A 282 17.92 6.74 -8.40
CA PRO A 282 16.88 6.05 -9.15
C PRO A 282 16.70 6.58 -10.58
N THR A 283 17.48 7.57 -11.03
CA THR A 283 17.29 8.22 -12.34
C THR A 283 17.32 7.22 -13.52
N TYR A 284 18.16 6.19 -13.44
CA TYR A 284 18.26 5.16 -14.50
C TYR A 284 16.96 4.38 -14.72
N LEU A 285 16.05 4.31 -13.73
CA LEU A 285 14.77 3.60 -13.86
C LEU A 285 13.94 4.15 -15.02
N PHE A 286 14.01 5.48 -15.25
CA PHE A 286 13.34 6.13 -16.37
C PHE A 286 13.92 5.80 -17.75
N ASP A 287 15.09 5.15 -17.80
CA ASP A 287 15.76 4.75 -19.04
C ASP A 287 15.76 3.22 -19.23
N THR A 288 15.16 2.47 -18.31
CA THR A 288 14.99 1.03 -18.46
C THR A 288 14.11 0.70 -19.67
N PRO A 289 14.40 -0.37 -20.43
CA PRO A 289 13.57 -0.79 -21.56
C PRO A 289 12.09 -0.98 -21.19
N GLN A 290 11.84 -1.49 -19.99
CA GLN A 290 10.51 -1.73 -19.42
C GLN A 290 9.75 -0.41 -19.29
N PHE A 291 10.34 0.61 -18.68
CA PHE A 291 9.68 1.91 -18.55
C PHE A 291 9.51 2.62 -19.90
N GLN A 292 10.50 2.55 -20.79
CA GLN A 292 10.42 3.16 -22.13
C GLN A 292 9.33 2.52 -23.00
N THR A 293 9.11 1.22 -22.84
CA THR A 293 8.10 0.46 -23.60
C THR A 293 6.71 0.64 -23.00
N ASP A 294 6.57 0.41 -21.69
CA ASP A 294 5.27 0.32 -21.05
C ASP A 294 4.80 1.66 -20.48
N GLY A 295 5.70 2.61 -20.24
CA GLY A 295 5.40 3.92 -19.64
C GLY A 295 5.00 3.86 -18.16
N ALA A 296 4.98 2.68 -17.54
CA ALA A 296 4.69 2.52 -16.12
C ALA A 296 5.46 1.33 -15.54
N ILE A 297 6.06 1.48 -14.36
CA ILE A 297 6.60 0.39 -13.56
C ILE A 297 5.91 0.39 -12.20
N PHE A 298 5.38 -0.78 -11.82
CA PHE A 298 4.77 -1.05 -10.53
C PHE A 298 5.52 -2.15 -9.80
N TRP A 299 5.46 -2.10 -8.47
CA TRP A 299 6.16 -3.04 -7.61
C TRP A 299 5.18 -3.97 -6.89
N PRO A 300 5.55 -5.25 -6.70
CA PRO A 300 4.72 -6.21 -6.00
C PRO A 300 4.68 -5.91 -4.49
N ASP A 301 3.54 -6.14 -3.86
CA ASP A 301 3.45 -6.32 -2.42
C ASP A 301 3.80 -7.76 -2.02
N PHE A 302 3.83 -8.05 -0.72
CA PHE A 302 4.02 -9.41 -0.19
C PHE A 302 2.91 -10.38 -0.59
N TRP A 303 1.75 -9.91 -1.07
CA TRP A 303 0.58 -10.74 -1.26
C TRP A 303 0.36 -11.16 -2.70
N ARG A 304 -0.04 -12.42 -2.87
CA ARG A 304 -0.49 -13.02 -4.13
C ARG A 304 -1.93 -13.50 -3.98
N PRO A 305 -2.66 -13.74 -5.09
CA PRO A 305 -4.06 -14.17 -5.03
C PRO A 305 -4.30 -15.41 -4.17
N LYS A 306 -3.37 -16.38 -4.14
CA LYS A 306 -3.48 -17.59 -3.29
C LYS A 306 -3.15 -17.35 -1.81
N LYS A 307 -2.43 -16.28 -1.46
CA LYS A 307 -1.91 -15.99 -0.10
C LYS A 307 -2.23 -14.57 0.36
N THR A 308 -3.33 -14.02 -0.14
CA THR A 308 -3.75 -12.64 0.13
C THR A 308 -4.35 -12.51 1.52
N ILE A 309 -3.94 -11.47 2.25
CA ILE A 309 -4.66 -11.01 3.46
C ILE A 309 -5.68 -9.91 3.12
N PHE A 310 -5.71 -9.48 1.85
CA PHE A 310 -6.55 -8.40 1.37
C PHE A 310 -7.85 -8.83 0.69
N ASN A 311 -8.07 -10.16 0.59
CA ASN A 311 -9.21 -10.75 -0.08
C ASN A 311 -9.22 -10.40 -1.59
N ILE A 312 -8.06 -10.44 -2.25
CA ILE A 312 -7.89 -10.23 -3.70
C ILE A 312 -7.53 -11.57 -4.38
N GLN A 313 -8.20 -12.65 -3.97
CA GLN A 313 -8.11 -13.98 -4.60
C GLN A 313 -9.06 -14.10 -5.80
N PRO A 314 -8.96 -15.14 -6.66
CA PRO A 314 -9.73 -15.24 -7.89
C PRO A 314 -11.25 -15.19 -7.74
N THR A 315 -11.78 -15.65 -6.61
CA THR A 315 -13.23 -15.64 -6.32
C THR A 315 -13.71 -14.38 -5.60
N SER A 316 -12.83 -13.39 -5.38
CA SER A 316 -13.17 -12.18 -4.62
C SER A 316 -14.24 -11.34 -5.31
N PHE A 317 -15.12 -10.73 -4.50
CA PHE A 317 -16.13 -9.81 -5.01
C PHE A 317 -15.55 -8.50 -5.58
N VAL A 318 -14.25 -8.24 -5.38
CA VAL A 318 -13.57 -7.08 -5.99
C VAL A 318 -13.68 -7.09 -7.52
N TRP A 319 -13.61 -8.26 -8.15
CA TRP A 319 -13.61 -8.41 -9.61
C TRP A 319 -14.95 -7.99 -10.22
N GLU A 320 -16.07 -8.36 -9.60
CA GLU A 320 -17.42 -7.97 -10.01
C GLU A 320 -17.66 -6.46 -9.84
N VAL A 321 -17.23 -5.87 -8.71
CA VAL A 321 -17.48 -4.45 -8.41
C VAL A 321 -16.60 -3.52 -9.25
N PHE A 322 -15.33 -3.88 -9.45
CA PHE A 322 -14.41 -3.11 -10.30
C PHE A 322 -14.59 -3.45 -11.79
N ASP A 323 -15.44 -4.42 -12.12
CA ASP A 323 -15.70 -4.88 -13.48
C ASP A 323 -14.37 -5.25 -14.18
N LEU A 324 -13.65 -6.17 -13.54
CA LEU A 324 -12.33 -6.68 -13.90
C LEU A 324 -12.34 -8.20 -13.93
N GLN A 325 -11.47 -8.79 -14.74
CA GLN A 325 -11.21 -10.23 -14.68
C GLN A 325 -10.13 -10.54 -13.62
N PRO A 326 -10.25 -11.66 -12.90
CA PRO A 326 -9.19 -12.13 -12.02
C PRO A 326 -7.86 -12.32 -12.77
N VAL A 327 -6.77 -11.90 -12.14
CA VAL A 327 -5.40 -12.03 -12.69
C VAL A 327 -4.50 -12.73 -11.69
N ASP A 328 -3.69 -13.68 -12.14
CA ASP A 328 -2.65 -14.32 -11.32
C ASP A 328 -1.36 -13.51 -11.37
N MET A 329 -1.33 -12.45 -10.56
CA MET A 329 -0.15 -11.61 -10.37
C MET A 329 -0.13 -11.07 -8.94
N PHE A 330 1.03 -10.59 -8.48
CA PHE A 330 1.14 -9.95 -7.17
C PHE A 330 0.18 -8.76 -7.05
N GLU A 331 -0.33 -8.56 -5.83
CA GLU A 331 -0.92 -7.29 -5.43
C GLU A 331 0.13 -6.18 -5.53
N GLN A 332 -0.30 -4.93 -5.67
CA GLN A 332 0.62 -3.82 -5.89
C GLN A 332 1.02 -3.12 -4.58
N GLU A 333 2.29 -2.77 -4.41
CA GLU A 333 2.74 -1.76 -3.45
C GLU A 333 2.62 -0.36 -4.09
N SER A 334 2.01 0.58 -3.37
CA SER A 334 1.84 1.97 -3.83
C SER A 334 2.82 2.95 -3.18
N GLY A 335 3.66 2.47 -2.27
CA GLY A 335 4.76 3.25 -1.68
C GLY A 335 5.81 3.72 -2.70
N GLN A 336 5.81 3.15 -3.90
CA GLN A 336 6.53 3.66 -5.05
C GLN A 336 5.82 3.27 -6.35
N VAL A 337 5.69 4.23 -7.28
CA VAL A 337 5.24 3.97 -8.66
C VAL A 337 6.02 4.87 -9.61
N LEU A 338 6.36 4.34 -10.79
CA LEU A 338 7.03 5.08 -11.85
C LEU A 338 6.07 5.20 -13.04
N ILE A 339 5.70 6.41 -13.45
CA ILE A 339 4.63 6.62 -14.45
C ILE A 339 5.00 7.74 -15.42
N ASP A 340 4.89 7.49 -16.73
CA ASP A 340 4.75 8.51 -17.78
C ASP A 340 3.26 8.88 -17.88
N ARG A 341 2.93 10.05 -17.35
CA ARG A 341 1.54 10.51 -17.26
C ARG A 341 0.94 10.81 -18.62
N ARG A 342 1.76 11.14 -19.61
CA ARG A 342 1.30 11.45 -20.97
C ARG A 342 0.83 10.21 -21.70
N MET A 343 1.45 9.06 -21.41
CA MET A 343 1.04 7.76 -21.97
C MET A 343 -0.25 7.25 -21.32
N HIS A 344 -0.46 7.54 -20.03
CA HIS A 344 -1.44 6.84 -19.20
C HIS A 344 -2.62 7.69 -18.72
N GLN A 345 -3.01 8.73 -19.46
CA GLN A 345 -4.11 9.64 -19.04
C GLN A 345 -5.44 8.91 -18.76
N LYS A 346 -5.77 7.88 -19.56
CA LYS A 346 -6.99 7.08 -19.34
C LYS A 346 -6.94 6.35 -18.00
N ALA A 347 -5.84 5.66 -17.72
CA ALA A 347 -5.66 4.95 -16.45
C ALA A 347 -5.63 5.92 -15.27
N LEU A 348 -4.99 7.08 -15.43
CA LEU A 348 -4.99 8.14 -14.41
C LEU A 348 -6.38 8.66 -14.10
N ASN A 349 -7.26 8.83 -15.10
CA ASN A 349 -8.64 9.19 -14.85
C ASN A 349 -9.39 8.09 -14.06
N VAL A 350 -9.25 6.82 -14.45
CA VAL A 350 -9.85 5.70 -13.71
C VAL A 350 -9.32 5.63 -12.26
N LEU A 351 -8.02 5.83 -12.06
CA LEU A 351 -7.42 5.90 -10.73
C LEU A 351 -8.07 7.00 -9.88
N MET A 352 -8.28 8.18 -10.47
CA MET A 352 -8.95 9.27 -9.78
C MET A 352 -10.43 8.99 -9.52
N TYR A 353 -11.12 8.26 -10.41
CA TYR A 353 -12.49 7.79 -10.13
C TYR A 353 -12.52 6.95 -8.86
N TYR A 354 -11.62 5.96 -8.75
CA TYR A 354 -11.56 5.11 -7.57
C TYR A 354 -11.24 5.91 -6.31
N ALA A 355 -10.19 6.73 -6.35
CA ALA A 355 -9.75 7.51 -5.20
C ALA A 355 -10.80 8.53 -4.72
N PHE A 356 -11.61 9.09 -5.62
CA PHE A 356 -12.57 10.16 -5.30
C PHE A 356 -14.02 9.67 -5.19
N ASN A 357 -14.26 8.38 -5.44
CA ASN A 357 -15.53 7.70 -5.19
C ASN A 357 -15.31 6.40 -4.38
N PRO A 358 -14.70 6.45 -3.19
CA PRO A 358 -14.24 5.24 -2.51
C PRO A 358 -15.35 4.51 -1.71
N SER A 359 -16.51 5.15 -1.54
CA SER A 359 -17.57 4.71 -0.62
C SER A 359 -18.02 3.27 -0.81
N ILE A 360 -18.05 2.77 -2.06
CA ILE A 360 -18.46 1.40 -2.37
C ILE A 360 -17.40 0.40 -1.93
N PHE A 361 -16.15 0.53 -2.41
CA PHE A 361 -15.12 -0.46 -2.11
C PHE A 361 -14.62 -0.38 -0.67
N GLU A 362 -14.65 0.80 -0.03
CA GLU A 362 -14.31 0.94 1.39
C GLU A 362 -15.36 0.27 2.27
N ARG A 363 -16.65 0.51 2.02
CA ARG A 363 -17.75 -0.16 2.74
C ARG A 363 -17.69 -1.67 2.58
N LEU A 364 -17.38 -2.15 1.39
CA LEU A 364 -17.26 -3.57 1.09
C LEU A 364 -15.86 -4.15 1.40
N ARG A 365 -14.92 -3.32 1.88
CA ARG A 365 -13.54 -3.70 2.24
C ARG A 365 -12.81 -4.48 1.12
N LEU A 366 -13.03 -4.08 -0.12
CA LEU A 366 -12.52 -4.78 -1.33
C LEU A 366 -11.08 -4.41 -1.67
N ALA A 367 -10.65 -3.21 -1.29
CA ALA A 367 -9.28 -2.71 -1.45
C ALA A 367 -8.88 -1.89 -0.21
N TRP A 368 -7.58 -1.78 0.05
CA TRP A 368 -7.06 -1.02 1.18
C TRP A 368 -6.40 0.28 0.72
N GLY A 369 -7.14 1.38 0.81
CA GLY A 369 -6.64 2.70 0.40
C GLY A 369 -6.27 2.75 -1.08
N ASP A 370 -5.12 3.34 -1.39
CA ASP A 370 -4.59 3.54 -2.75
C ASP A 370 -3.84 2.32 -3.32
N LYS A 371 -3.53 1.35 -2.47
CA LYS A 371 -2.63 0.22 -2.71
C LYS A 371 -2.72 -0.42 -4.10
N ASP A 372 -3.84 -1.09 -4.38
CA ASP A 372 -4.09 -1.77 -5.65
C ASP A 372 -4.84 -0.90 -6.67
N LEU A 373 -5.20 0.34 -6.31
CA LEU A 373 -6.00 1.19 -7.20
C LEU A 373 -5.24 1.55 -8.49
N PHE A 374 -3.92 1.72 -8.41
CA PHE A 374 -3.07 1.90 -9.59
C PHE A 374 -3.18 0.69 -10.52
N ARG A 375 -2.87 -0.51 -10.03
CA ARG A 375 -2.99 -1.77 -10.79
C ARG A 375 -4.39 -1.96 -11.38
N PHE A 376 -5.44 -1.77 -10.57
CA PHE A 376 -6.82 -1.89 -11.05
C PHE A 376 -7.18 -0.88 -12.12
N ALA A 377 -6.68 0.35 -12.04
CA ALA A 377 -6.94 1.35 -13.08
C ALA A 377 -6.25 1.03 -14.40
N TRP A 378 -5.03 0.47 -14.34
CA TRP A 378 -4.30 0.03 -15.54
C TRP A 378 -4.96 -1.19 -16.18
N LEU A 379 -5.31 -2.20 -15.36
CA LEU A 379 -6.07 -3.36 -15.83
C LEU A 379 -7.41 -2.96 -16.45
N LYS A 380 -8.14 -2.02 -15.82
CA LYS A 380 -9.46 -1.58 -16.30
C LYS A 380 -9.39 -0.91 -17.67
N THR A 381 -8.30 -0.22 -17.95
CA THR A 381 -8.13 0.55 -19.20
C THR A 381 -7.35 -0.22 -20.26
N GLY A 382 -6.84 -1.41 -19.94
CA GLY A 382 -5.90 -2.14 -20.79
C GLY A 382 -4.60 -1.37 -21.04
N SER A 383 -4.23 -0.45 -20.13
CA SER A 383 -3.01 0.35 -20.26
C SER A 383 -1.78 -0.50 -19.94
N SER A 384 -0.70 -0.32 -20.69
CA SER A 384 0.56 -1.04 -20.47
C SER A 384 1.22 -0.66 -19.14
N PHE A 385 1.79 -1.65 -18.45
CA PHE A 385 2.66 -1.46 -17.30
C PHE A 385 3.57 -2.67 -17.14
N HIS A 386 4.76 -2.44 -16.60
CA HIS A 386 5.65 -3.50 -16.15
C HIS A 386 5.47 -3.72 -14.65
N MET A 387 5.00 -4.91 -14.25
CA MET A 387 5.09 -5.34 -12.86
C MET A 387 6.48 -5.95 -12.62
N ILE A 388 7.20 -5.44 -11.62
CA ILE A 388 8.47 -6.05 -11.21
C ILE A 388 8.25 -7.52 -10.83
N GLU A 389 8.96 -8.41 -11.52
CA GLU A 389 8.78 -9.86 -11.37
C GLU A 389 9.44 -10.41 -10.11
N THR A 390 10.45 -9.72 -9.58
CA THR A 390 11.17 -10.16 -8.38
C THR A 390 10.26 -9.98 -7.16
N PRO A 391 9.95 -11.05 -6.41
CA PRO A 391 9.14 -10.94 -5.21
C PRO A 391 9.78 -10.02 -4.18
N PRO A 392 8.99 -9.28 -3.39
CA PRO A 392 9.55 -8.37 -2.41
C PRO A 392 10.30 -9.15 -1.33
N GLY A 393 11.47 -8.64 -0.96
CA GLY A 393 12.23 -9.13 0.17
C GLY A 393 11.82 -8.43 1.47
N SER A 394 12.52 -8.75 2.54
CA SER A 394 12.30 -8.15 3.86
C SER A 394 13.62 -7.84 4.54
N ALA A 395 13.79 -6.64 5.08
CA ALA A 395 14.95 -6.20 5.83
C ALA A 395 14.59 -6.03 7.31
N GLY A 396 15.48 -6.48 8.20
CA GLY A 396 15.23 -6.44 9.63
C GLY A 396 16.32 -7.09 10.48
N ALA A 397 15.92 -7.62 11.63
CA ALA A 397 16.80 -8.27 12.59
C ALA A 397 16.79 -9.80 12.42
N LYS A 398 17.93 -10.41 12.73
CA LYS A 398 18.10 -11.87 12.80
C LYS A 398 18.75 -12.21 14.12
N LEU A 399 18.20 -13.19 14.84
CA LEU A 399 18.86 -13.78 16.01
C LEU A 399 19.73 -14.94 15.51
N PRO A 400 21.08 -14.84 15.56
CA PRO A 400 21.96 -15.86 15.01
C PRO A 400 21.77 -17.22 15.68
N ASP A 401 21.72 -17.25 17.02
CA ASP A 401 21.70 -18.48 17.82
C ASP A 401 20.44 -19.33 17.63
N GLN A 402 19.32 -18.68 17.28
CA GLN A 402 18.01 -19.32 17.16
C GLN A 402 17.55 -19.40 15.71
N ASN A 403 18.31 -18.76 14.81
CA ASN A 403 18.01 -18.69 13.40
C ASN A 403 16.60 -18.17 13.07
N ILE A 404 16.16 -17.16 13.84
CA ILE A 404 14.86 -16.51 13.70
C ILE A 404 15.05 -15.15 13.05
N PHE A 405 14.26 -14.86 12.02
CA PHE A 405 14.26 -13.60 11.30
C PHE A 405 12.99 -12.79 11.60
N CYS A 406 13.14 -11.47 11.73
CA CYS A 406 12.02 -10.53 11.77
C CYS A 406 12.33 -9.33 10.90
N GLY A 407 11.63 -9.21 9.78
CA GLY A 407 11.72 -8.05 8.91
C GLY A 407 10.72 -6.97 9.26
N VAL A 408 11.14 -5.71 9.20
CA VAL A 408 10.31 -4.53 9.51
C VAL A 408 10.28 -3.52 8.35
N THR A 409 10.95 -3.86 7.25
CA THR A 409 11.12 -3.02 6.07
C THR A 409 10.99 -3.88 4.83
N MET A 410 10.14 -3.49 3.89
CA MET A 410 9.99 -4.18 2.62
C MET A 410 11.16 -3.83 1.69
N VAL A 411 11.68 -4.82 1.00
CA VAL A 411 12.79 -4.70 0.06
C VAL A 411 12.27 -4.87 -1.34
N GLN A 412 12.59 -3.91 -2.21
CA GLN A 412 12.04 -3.81 -3.55
C GLN A 412 13.15 -3.71 -4.59
N HIS A 413 12.92 -4.32 -5.75
CA HIS A 413 13.95 -4.55 -6.76
C HIS A 413 13.67 -3.79 -8.06
N ASP A 414 14.72 -3.55 -8.84
CA ASP A 414 14.63 -3.04 -10.21
C ASP A 414 14.36 -4.17 -11.22
N PRO A 415 14.11 -3.88 -12.51
CA PRO A 415 13.91 -4.91 -13.53
C PRO A 415 15.09 -5.87 -13.72
N GLU A 416 16.30 -5.46 -13.30
CA GLU A 416 17.49 -6.32 -13.28
C GLU A 416 17.67 -7.08 -11.96
N ARG A 417 16.62 -7.14 -11.13
CA ARG A 417 16.56 -7.87 -9.86
C ARG A 417 17.51 -7.36 -8.78
N ARG A 418 17.96 -6.11 -8.87
CA ARG A 418 18.83 -5.51 -7.86
C ARG A 418 17.98 -4.67 -6.90
N ILE A 419 18.31 -4.73 -5.61
CA ILE A 419 17.61 -3.92 -4.60
C ILE A 419 17.74 -2.44 -4.94
N VAL A 420 16.60 -1.73 -5.01
CA VAL A 420 16.52 -0.31 -5.35
C VAL A 420 15.82 0.51 -4.27
N PHE A 421 14.83 -0.05 -3.58
CA PHE A 421 14.11 0.64 -2.51
C PHE A 421 14.01 -0.18 -1.22
N LEU A 422 14.07 0.52 -0.09
CA LEU A 422 13.81 0.01 1.26
C LEU A 422 12.65 0.81 1.86
N HIS A 423 11.47 0.21 1.86
CA HIS A 423 10.24 0.83 2.37
C HIS A 423 10.06 0.47 3.85
N ARG A 424 10.19 1.43 4.76
CA ARG A 424 10.02 1.23 6.21
C ARG A 424 8.53 1.17 6.56
N ASN A 425 7.86 0.08 6.16
CA ASN A 425 6.43 -0.12 6.43
C ASN A 425 6.15 -0.19 7.95
N GLN A 426 7.11 -0.68 8.74
CA GLN A 426 7.17 -0.57 10.21
C GLN A 426 8.33 0.34 10.62
N GLU A 427 8.49 0.61 11.92
CA GLU A 427 9.64 1.35 12.48
C GLU A 427 9.99 2.64 11.69
N LYS A 428 9.03 3.59 11.67
CA LYS A 428 9.15 4.85 10.94
C LYS A 428 10.38 5.64 11.42
N LEU A 429 11.04 6.30 10.48
CA LEU A 429 12.26 7.07 10.75
C LEU A 429 11.90 8.44 11.35
N SER A 430 12.38 8.73 12.56
CA SER A 430 12.21 10.01 13.25
C SER A 430 13.37 10.29 14.21
N SER A 431 13.52 11.53 14.66
CA SER A 431 14.58 11.89 15.63
C SER A 431 14.41 11.18 16.98
N GLU A 432 13.18 10.79 17.30
CA GLU A 432 12.79 10.01 18.47
C GLU A 432 13.17 8.52 18.34
N ASN A 433 13.23 7.97 17.12
CA ASN A 433 13.60 6.58 16.86
C ASN A 433 14.97 6.49 16.17
N GLN A 434 16.01 6.28 16.98
CA GLN A 434 17.38 6.16 16.51
C GLN A 434 17.86 4.72 16.34
N GLU A 435 16.97 3.74 16.53
CA GLU A 435 17.35 2.34 16.44
C GLU A 435 17.61 1.93 14.99
N LYS A 436 18.74 1.25 14.81
CA LYS A 436 19.04 0.54 13.58
C LYS A 436 18.26 -0.75 13.54
N VAL A 437 17.48 -0.93 12.49
CA VAL A 437 16.63 -2.11 12.32
C VAL A 437 17.07 -2.96 11.13
N TRP A 438 17.95 -2.46 10.26
CA TRP A 438 18.43 -3.20 9.11
C TRP A 438 19.73 -3.95 9.41
N ALA A 439 19.63 -5.12 10.05
CA ALA A 439 20.79 -5.98 10.25
C ALA A 439 20.99 -6.95 9.08
N HIS A 440 19.90 -7.50 8.55
CA HIS A 440 19.90 -8.52 7.50
C HIS A 440 18.80 -8.25 6.47
N ILE A 441 19.00 -8.79 5.27
CA ILE A 441 18.00 -8.81 4.20
C ILE A 441 17.67 -10.26 3.86
N GLN A 442 16.38 -10.58 3.90
CA GLN A 442 15.79 -11.82 3.44
C GLN A 442 15.24 -11.65 2.02
N GLU A 443 15.71 -12.48 1.07
CA GLU A 443 15.27 -12.45 -0.33
C GLU A 443 14.81 -13.84 -0.77
N PHE A 444 13.75 -13.90 -1.56
CA PHE A 444 13.26 -15.15 -2.14
C PHE A 444 14.28 -15.70 -3.15
N ARG A 445 14.44 -17.03 -3.17
CA ARG A 445 15.31 -17.74 -4.11
C ARG A 445 14.63 -17.89 -5.48
N MET A 446 14.40 -16.75 -6.13
CA MET A 446 13.83 -16.70 -7.48
C MET A 446 14.64 -17.58 -8.45
N ASP A 447 13.96 -18.24 -9.38
CA ASP A 447 14.46 -19.25 -10.33
C ASP A 447 14.94 -20.59 -9.71
N GLN A 448 15.12 -20.67 -8.40
CA GLN A 448 15.51 -21.92 -7.71
C GLN A 448 14.33 -22.59 -7.00
N VAL A 449 13.33 -21.80 -6.65
CA VAL A 449 12.18 -22.21 -5.84
C VAL A 449 10.91 -21.74 -6.54
N ASP A 450 9.92 -22.63 -6.60
CA ASP A 450 8.62 -22.32 -7.21
C ASP A 450 7.94 -21.14 -6.48
N LEU A 451 7.34 -20.23 -7.23
CA LEU A 451 6.70 -19.04 -6.66
C LEU A 451 5.53 -19.37 -5.72
N ASP A 452 4.93 -20.57 -5.82
CA ASP A 452 3.93 -21.04 -4.88
C ASP A 452 4.51 -21.33 -3.47
N GLU A 453 5.82 -21.51 -3.34
CA GLU A 453 6.54 -21.61 -2.06
C GLU A 453 6.90 -20.24 -1.45
N TYR A 454 6.69 -19.14 -2.18
CA TYR A 454 6.81 -17.80 -1.63
C TYR A 454 5.70 -17.59 -0.59
N ASP A 455 6.06 -17.64 0.70
CA ASP A 455 5.16 -17.47 1.84
C ASP A 455 5.75 -16.43 2.81
N VAL A 456 5.13 -15.26 2.84
CA VAL A 456 5.46 -14.17 3.76
C VAL A 456 4.34 -14.03 4.77
N ARG A 457 4.68 -13.92 6.06
CA ARG A 457 3.69 -13.79 7.13
C ARG A 457 3.90 -12.50 7.91
N GLY A 458 2.80 -11.83 8.20
CA GLY A 458 2.77 -10.71 9.15
C GLY A 458 2.54 -11.24 10.56
N ALA A 459 3.58 -11.45 11.36
CA ALA A 459 3.49 -12.00 12.72
C ALA A 459 3.87 -10.96 13.79
N ASN A 460 3.43 -11.11 15.03
CA ASN A 460 3.95 -10.30 16.15
C ASN A 460 5.38 -10.73 16.48
N GLY A 461 6.29 -9.79 16.79
CA GLY A 461 7.68 -10.11 17.15
C GLY A 461 7.81 -10.96 18.43
N GLY A 462 6.78 -10.95 19.28
CA GLY A 462 6.63 -11.85 20.42
C GLY A 462 7.80 -11.76 21.38
N ARG A 463 8.21 -12.90 21.95
CA ARG A 463 9.33 -12.95 22.90
C ARG A 463 10.71 -12.73 22.28
N TYR A 464 10.83 -12.90 20.96
CA TYR A 464 12.10 -12.86 20.25
C TYR A 464 12.46 -11.45 19.79
N PHE A 465 11.45 -10.67 19.42
CA PHE A 465 11.58 -9.26 19.05
C PHE A 465 10.46 -8.44 19.71
N PRO A 466 10.44 -8.31 21.05
CA PRO A 466 9.36 -7.64 21.77
C PRO A 466 9.19 -6.16 21.40
N GLN A 467 10.23 -5.53 20.85
CA GLN A 467 10.18 -4.17 20.34
C GLN A 467 9.38 -4.05 19.03
N PHE A 468 9.31 -5.12 18.23
CA PHE A 468 8.63 -5.10 16.93
C PHE A 468 7.18 -5.58 17.06
N LYS A 469 6.25 -4.64 16.88
CA LYS A 469 4.81 -4.95 16.87
C LYS A 469 4.45 -5.94 15.77
N ARG A 470 5.14 -5.87 14.63
CA ARG A 470 4.90 -6.74 13.47
C ARG A 470 6.18 -7.01 12.70
N CYS A 471 6.38 -8.27 12.37
CA CYS A 471 7.43 -8.82 11.53
C CYS A 471 6.84 -9.27 10.19
N TYR A 472 7.59 -9.07 9.12
CA TYR A 472 7.33 -9.55 7.77
C TYR A 472 8.52 -10.38 7.26
N GLY A 473 8.22 -11.30 6.37
CA GLY A 473 9.13 -12.32 5.85
C GLY A 473 8.72 -13.71 6.33
N LYS A 474 9.65 -14.65 6.23
CA LYS A 474 9.55 -15.99 6.81
C LYS A 474 10.47 -16.06 8.02
N ASP A 475 9.89 -16.28 9.18
CA ASP A 475 10.54 -16.17 10.49
C ASP A 475 11.51 -17.32 10.77
N ILE A 476 11.09 -18.55 10.47
CA ILE A 476 11.84 -19.78 10.71
C ILE A 476 11.77 -20.71 9.49
N TYR A 477 12.73 -21.65 9.40
CA TYR A 477 12.81 -22.62 8.30
C TYR A 477 12.73 -21.96 6.92
N TYR A 478 13.28 -20.75 6.81
CA TYR A 478 13.18 -19.93 5.62
C TYR A 478 14.19 -20.36 4.56
N GLU A 479 15.25 -21.08 4.92
CA GLU A 479 16.41 -21.37 4.07
C GLU A 479 16.08 -22.15 2.80
N ASN A 480 14.99 -22.94 2.84
CA ASN A 480 14.49 -23.69 1.70
C ASN A 480 13.97 -22.77 0.58
N ALA A 481 13.40 -21.62 0.94
CA ALA A 481 12.74 -20.71 -0.01
C ALA A 481 13.42 -19.33 -0.10
N PHE A 482 14.18 -18.95 0.92
CA PHE A 482 14.77 -17.64 1.07
C PHE A 482 16.26 -17.72 1.40
N THR A 483 16.98 -16.68 1.02
CA THR A 483 18.32 -16.37 1.52
C THR A 483 18.22 -15.28 2.57
N VAL A 484 19.14 -15.26 3.53
CA VAL A 484 19.29 -14.14 4.46
C VAL A 484 20.76 -13.73 4.47
N LYS A 485 21.04 -12.47 4.12
CA LYS A 485 22.39 -11.90 4.05
C LYS A 485 22.55 -10.73 5.01
N ALA A 486 23.73 -10.54 5.58
CA ALA A 486 23.98 -9.38 6.43
C ALA A 486 24.01 -8.12 5.57
N ILE A 487 23.45 -7.00 6.07
CA ILE A 487 23.44 -5.75 5.31
C ILE A 487 24.87 -5.23 5.05
N THR A 488 25.82 -5.62 5.90
CA THR A 488 27.24 -5.26 5.80
C THR A 488 27.92 -5.82 4.55
N GLU A 489 27.32 -6.83 3.91
CA GLU A 489 27.80 -7.42 2.66
C GLU A 489 27.28 -6.68 1.42
N LEU A 490 26.37 -5.71 1.60
CA LEU A 490 25.71 -4.99 0.51
C LEU A 490 26.34 -3.61 0.28
N PRO A 491 26.32 -3.08 -0.95
CA PRO A 491 26.98 -1.81 -1.30
C PRO A 491 26.40 -0.58 -0.58
N PHE A 492 25.23 -0.73 0.04
CA PHE A 492 24.53 0.32 0.79
C PHE A 492 24.50 0.06 2.31
N ALA A 493 25.42 -0.74 2.85
CA ALA A 493 25.53 -1.03 4.29
C ALA A 493 25.45 0.20 5.22
N GLY A 494 26.00 1.34 4.77
CA GLY A 494 25.99 2.59 5.54
C GLY A 494 24.72 3.44 5.41
N LEU A 495 23.73 3.02 4.62
CA LEU A 495 22.55 3.84 4.29
C LEU A 495 21.72 4.20 5.52
N GLU A 496 21.42 3.23 6.39
CA GLU A 496 20.59 3.47 7.57
C GLU A 496 21.23 4.52 8.50
N GLN A 497 22.54 4.40 8.75
CA GLN A 497 23.26 5.37 9.56
C GLN A 497 23.24 6.77 8.93
N ARG A 498 23.38 6.87 7.60
CA ARG A 498 23.31 8.17 6.92
C ARG A 498 21.92 8.80 7.05
N LEU A 499 20.86 8.02 6.88
CA LEU A 499 19.48 8.47 7.05
C LEU A 499 19.24 8.98 8.48
N LEU A 500 19.68 8.22 9.49
CA LEU A 500 19.62 8.63 10.89
C LEU A 500 20.37 9.94 11.14
N ASN A 501 21.57 10.10 10.56
CA ASN A 501 22.34 11.34 10.67
C ASN A 501 21.60 12.55 10.05
N PHE A 502 20.94 12.37 8.91
CA PHE A 502 20.14 13.44 8.29
C PHE A 502 18.87 13.76 9.09
N VAL A 503 18.28 12.78 9.77
CA VAL A 503 17.16 13.04 10.68
C VAL A 503 17.60 13.84 11.90
N GLN A 504 18.78 13.57 12.46
CA GLN A 504 19.34 14.41 13.52
C GLN A 504 19.65 15.83 13.04
N GLU A 505 20.08 15.97 11.79
CA GLU A 505 20.21 17.28 11.16
C GLU A 505 18.86 17.99 11.03
N ALA A 506 17.82 17.28 10.59
CA ALA A 506 16.46 17.81 10.50
C ALA A 506 15.95 18.29 11.87
N ALA A 507 16.17 17.50 12.92
CA ALA A 507 15.76 17.83 14.29
C ALA A 507 16.40 19.14 14.80
N ARG A 508 17.63 19.44 14.37
CA ARG A 508 18.29 20.71 14.70
C ARG A 508 17.68 21.89 13.94
N ILE A 509 17.20 21.66 12.72
CA ILE A 509 16.62 22.70 11.86
C ILE A 509 15.19 23.05 12.29
N ASP A 510 14.39 22.06 12.66
CA ASP A 510 13.01 22.27 13.11
C ASP A 510 12.88 22.53 14.62
N GLY A 511 14.00 22.47 15.37
CA GLY A 511 14.05 22.75 16.80
C GLY A 511 13.52 21.62 17.70
N THR A 512 13.33 20.42 17.15
CA THR A 512 12.91 19.22 17.92
C THR A 512 14.07 18.44 18.53
N ALA A 513 15.32 18.84 18.27
CA ALA A 513 16.48 18.27 18.95
C ALA A 513 16.38 18.56 20.46
N ASP A 514 16.27 17.50 21.26
CA ASP A 514 16.19 17.55 22.71
C ASP A 514 17.28 18.46 23.31
N HIS A 515 16.88 19.44 24.14
CA HIS A 515 17.76 20.27 25.00
C HIS A 515 18.58 19.47 26.03
N ARG A 516 18.63 18.14 25.93
CA ARG A 516 19.34 17.24 26.86
C ARG A 516 20.87 17.41 26.89
N ALA A 517 21.44 18.21 25.99
CA ALA A 517 22.87 18.52 25.97
C ALA A 517 23.27 19.76 26.81
N GLN A 518 22.34 20.50 27.43
CA GLN A 518 22.65 21.70 28.24
C GLN A 518 22.52 21.51 29.76
N GLY A 519 22.70 20.28 30.26
CA GLY A 519 22.64 19.95 31.69
C GLY A 519 23.96 19.53 32.34
N LEU A 520 25.10 19.65 31.65
CA LEU A 520 26.41 19.18 32.14
C LEU A 520 27.51 20.25 32.14
N GLU A 521 27.15 21.53 32.07
CA GLU A 521 28.08 22.65 32.34
C GLU A 521 27.42 23.62 33.32
N GLY A 522 27.55 23.34 34.60
CA GLY A 522 27.00 24.21 35.64
C GLY A 522 27.06 23.61 37.04
N ASP A 523 28.22 23.10 37.46
CA ASP A 523 28.58 23.06 38.89
C ASP A 523 30.11 22.97 39.01
N VAL A 524 30.76 24.13 38.86
CA VAL A 524 32.13 24.37 39.32
C VAL A 524 32.07 25.52 40.32
N ALA A 525 31.98 25.18 41.60
CA ALA A 525 32.31 25.94 42.83
C ALA A 525 31.40 25.39 43.95
N ASN A 526 31.84 24.99 45.14
CA ASN A 526 32.97 25.40 45.96
C ASN A 526 33.38 24.24 46.86
N VAL A 527 34.69 24.03 46.99
CA VAL A 527 35.28 23.32 48.13
C VAL A 527 35.21 24.26 49.32
N ALA A 528 34.50 23.86 50.38
CA ALA A 528 34.54 24.53 51.67
C ALA A 528 34.97 23.53 52.76
N ASP A 529 36.00 23.96 53.46
CA ASP A 529 36.80 23.38 54.54
C ASP A 529 35.98 23.03 55.80
N PRO A 530 36.17 21.85 56.44
CA PRO A 530 35.52 21.53 57.70
C PRO A 530 36.38 21.98 58.90
N ALA A 531 36.08 23.16 59.44
CA ALA A 531 36.63 23.59 60.72
C ALA A 531 35.64 24.40 61.57
N GLN A 532 35.31 23.81 62.72
CA GLN A 532 35.10 24.41 64.03
C GLN A 532 33.78 25.18 64.33
N HIS A 533 33.14 24.64 65.38
CA HIS A 533 32.16 25.19 66.34
C HIS A 533 30.67 25.15 66.02
#